data_AF-A0A844EH03-F1
#
_entry.id   AF-A0A844EH03-F1
#
_cell.length_a   1.000
_cell.length_b   1.000
_cell.length_c   1.000
_cell.angle_alpha   90.00
_cell.angle_beta   90.00
_cell.angle_gamma   90.00
#
_symmetry.space_group_name_H-M   'P 1'
#
loop_
_entity.id
_entity.type
_entity.pdbx_description
1 polymer ?
#
loop_
_entity_poly.entity_id
_entity_poly.type
_entity_poly.pdbx_seq_one_letter_code
_entity_poly.pdbx_strand_id
1 'polypeptide(L)'
;KDRSRRRQAVKRKLVHCNQVKIAVEEYPTIGYLYVSGGYQPILKSGVIIKGKVLNPKAGFPVLKGFKNPKKLRRTIKQYRKISPPVRAVINTISYSPTKSNPDRIYLQMSDGNKVYASISSFGDKMDYYPSISSKLKVKSVVNLEVGAYSYPITKKQSATNTTTTHAH
;
A
#
# COMPACT_ATOMS: atom_id res chain seq x y z
N LYS A 1 -15.14 -52.61 41.20
CA LYS A 1 -15.68 -52.20 39.88
C LYS A 1 -15.88 -50.69 39.95
N ASP A 2 -14.82 -49.94 39.62
CA ASP A 2 -14.70 -48.51 39.94
C ASP A 2 -14.61 -47.67 38.64
N ARG A 3 -15.12 -46.43 38.74
CA ARG A 3 -14.97 -45.27 37.85
C ARG A 3 -15.88 -45.11 36.64
N SER A 4 -17.09 -44.66 36.93
CA SER A 4 -17.74 -43.61 36.14
C SER A 4 -17.02 -42.27 36.39
N ARG A 5 -16.19 -41.81 35.45
CA ARG A 5 -15.72 -40.41 35.40
C ARG A 5 -16.13 -39.77 34.08
N ARG A 6 -17.09 -38.84 34.21
CA ARG A 6 -17.53 -37.85 33.23
C ARG A 6 -16.36 -37.28 32.43
N ARG A 7 -16.27 -37.63 31.14
CA ARG A 7 -15.47 -36.88 30.17
C ARG A 7 -16.24 -35.65 29.73
N GLN A 8 -16.16 -34.58 30.51
CA GLN A 8 -16.35 -33.22 30.00
C GLN A 8 -15.01 -32.50 30.08
N ALA A 9 -14.12 -32.81 29.16
CA ALA A 9 -13.00 -31.92 28.87
C ALA A 9 -13.46 -30.94 27.79
N VAL A 10 -14.29 -29.96 28.18
CA VAL A 10 -14.44 -28.74 27.40
C VAL A 10 -13.09 -28.04 27.48
N LYS A 11 -12.20 -28.30 26.51
CA LYS A 11 -11.00 -27.48 26.29
C LYS A 11 -11.49 -26.09 25.89
N ARG A 12 -11.77 -25.27 26.89
CA ARG A 12 -12.10 -23.86 26.74
C ARG A 12 -10.97 -23.22 25.94
N LYS A 13 -11.37 -22.56 24.85
CA LYS A 13 -10.54 -21.78 23.94
C LYS A 13 -9.47 -21.02 24.72
N LEU A 14 -8.20 -21.33 24.48
CA LEU A 14 -7.17 -20.33 24.67
C LEU A 14 -7.32 -19.35 23.50
N VAL A 15 -8.32 -18.47 23.59
CA VAL A 15 -8.28 -17.20 22.89
C VAL A 15 -7.10 -16.48 23.51
N HIS A 16 -5.92 -16.68 22.92
CA HIS A 16 -4.81 -15.78 23.13
C HIS A 16 -5.26 -14.47 22.47
N CYS A 17 -5.99 -13.68 23.25
CA CYS A 17 -6.15 -12.27 23.00
C CYS A 17 -4.72 -11.73 22.98
N ASN A 18 -4.17 -11.58 21.78
CA ASN A 18 -3.08 -10.65 21.50
C ASN A 18 -3.60 -9.24 21.84
N GLN A 19 -3.84 -8.97 23.12
CA GLN A 19 -3.84 -7.63 23.66
C GLN A 19 -2.41 -7.16 23.54
N VAL A 20 -2.10 -6.64 22.36
CA VAL A 20 -0.96 -5.79 22.09
C VAL A 20 -1.19 -4.54 22.95
N LYS A 21 -0.89 -4.64 24.25
CA LYS A 21 -0.74 -3.49 25.14
C LYS A 21 0.60 -2.86 24.79
N ILE A 22 0.63 -2.07 23.73
CA ILE A 22 1.77 -1.19 23.49
C ILE A 22 1.43 0.10 24.23
N ALA A 23 1.98 0.22 25.43
CA ALA A 23 1.97 1.45 26.21
C ALA A 23 3.43 1.93 26.31
N VAL A 24 3.97 2.49 25.22
CA VAL A 24 5.24 3.24 25.19
C VAL A 24 5.16 4.16 23.97
N GLU A 25 5.05 5.48 24.17
CA GLU A 25 5.08 6.54 23.15
C GLU A 25 4.82 6.06 21.70
N GLU A 26 3.58 5.66 21.42
CA GLU A 26 3.29 4.97 20.17
C GLU A 26 3.44 5.91 18.97
N TYR A 27 4.47 5.69 18.15
CA TYR A 27 4.51 6.28 16.82
C TYR A 27 3.21 5.96 16.09
N PRO A 28 2.44 6.95 15.62
CA PRO A 28 1.13 6.69 15.03
C PRO A 28 1.27 5.80 13.79
N THR A 29 0.29 4.94 13.56
CA THR A 29 0.20 4.20 12.31
C THR A 29 0.03 5.17 11.15
N ILE A 30 0.78 4.97 10.07
CA ILE A 30 0.73 5.79 8.85
C ILE A 30 0.31 4.98 7.63
N GLY A 31 0.10 3.67 7.74
CA GLY A 31 -0.24 2.80 6.63
C GLY A 31 -0.26 1.34 7.04
N TYR A 32 -0.59 0.47 6.10
CA TYR A 32 -0.66 -0.97 6.34
C TYR A 32 0.05 -1.72 5.21
N LEU A 33 0.83 -2.75 5.55
CA LEU A 33 1.37 -3.70 4.59
C LEU A 33 0.41 -4.86 4.43
N TYR A 34 -0.07 -5.09 3.21
CA TYR A 34 -0.83 -6.29 2.88
C TYR A 34 0.10 -7.50 2.79
N VAL A 35 -0.22 -8.54 3.58
CA VAL A 35 0.44 -9.83 3.58
C VAL A 35 -0.61 -10.93 3.51
N SER A 36 -0.21 -12.18 3.21
CA SER A 36 -1.15 -13.29 3.18
C SER A 36 -1.93 -13.38 4.51
N GLY A 37 -3.26 -13.29 4.44
CA GLY A 37 -4.14 -13.39 5.61
C GLY A 37 -4.25 -12.14 6.49
N GLY A 38 -3.87 -10.95 6.04
CA GLY A 38 -4.20 -9.70 6.74
C GLY A 38 -3.26 -8.53 6.50
N TYR A 39 -3.32 -7.55 7.39
CA TYR A 39 -2.63 -6.27 7.27
C TYR A 39 -1.71 -6.01 8.46
N GLN A 40 -0.44 -5.73 8.19
CA GLN A 40 0.55 -5.37 9.21
C GLN A 40 0.65 -3.84 9.32
N PRO A 41 0.41 -3.24 10.51
CA PRO A 41 0.54 -1.80 10.71
C PRO A 41 1.98 -1.30 10.44
N ILE A 42 2.08 -0.16 9.76
CA ILE A 42 3.34 0.56 9.51
C ILE A 42 3.31 1.82 10.36
N LEU A 43 4.25 1.95 11.29
CA LEU A 43 4.34 3.09 12.20
C LEU A 43 5.03 4.28 11.53
N LYS A 44 4.83 5.50 12.06
CA LYS A 44 5.50 6.73 11.61
C LYS A 44 7.02 6.63 11.68
N SER A 45 7.58 5.79 12.54
CA SER A 45 9.00 5.44 12.60
C SER A 45 9.50 4.62 11.41
N GLY A 46 8.60 4.02 10.63
CA GLY A 46 8.87 3.09 9.54
C GLY A 46 8.94 1.62 9.97
N VAL A 47 8.77 1.32 11.26
CA VAL A 47 8.67 -0.04 11.79
C VAL A 47 7.36 -0.68 11.33
N ILE A 48 7.42 -1.96 10.96
CA ILE A 48 6.26 -2.78 10.61
C ILE A 48 5.97 -3.70 11.78
N ILE A 49 4.78 -3.58 12.38
CA ILE A 49 4.33 -4.47 13.43
C ILE A 49 3.98 -5.82 12.80
N LYS A 50 4.59 -6.91 13.27
CA LYS A 50 4.38 -8.26 12.71
C LYS A 50 2.95 -8.79 12.90
N GLY A 51 2.27 -8.34 13.95
CA GLY A 51 0.86 -8.65 14.21
C GLY A 51 -0.04 -8.17 13.07
N LYS A 52 -1.03 -8.98 12.70
CA LYS A 52 -1.98 -8.68 11.62
C LYS A 52 -3.30 -8.19 12.20
N VAL A 53 -3.89 -7.22 11.51
CA VAL A 53 -5.30 -6.86 11.64
C VAL A 53 -6.06 -7.28 10.39
N LEU A 54 -7.34 -7.58 10.52
CA LEU A 54 -8.19 -7.93 9.37
C LEU A 54 -8.79 -6.69 8.71
N ASN A 55 -9.01 -5.64 9.49
CA ASN A 55 -9.64 -4.39 9.05
C ASN A 55 -8.65 -3.23 9.22
N PRO A 56 -8.02 -2.75 8.13
CA PRO A 56 -7.18 -1.56 8.19
C PRO A 56 -8.04 -0.32 8.44
N LYS A 57 -7.53 0.64 9.21
CA LYS A 57 -8.23 1.90 9.47
C LYS A 57 -8.36 2.70 8.17
N ALA A 58 -9.54 3.28 7.94
CA ALA A 58 -9.79 4.17 6.81
C ALA A 58 -8.87 5.41 6.84
N GLY A 59 -8.58 5.98 5.67
CA GLY A 59 -7.70 7.15 5.53
C GLY A 59 -6.20 6.83 5.61
N PHE A 60 -5.81 5.55 5.60
CA PHE A 60 -4.42 5.11 5.55
C PHE A 60 -4.17 4.22 4.34
N PRO A 61 -3.04 4.38 3.63
CA PRO A 61 -2.77 3.58 2.45
C PRO A 61 -2.43 2.13 2.81
N VAL A 62 -2.84 1.25 1.90
CA VAL A 62 -2.37 -0.14 1.87
C VAL A 62 -1.22 -0.29 0.89
N LEU A 63 -0.06 -0.71 1.38
CA LEU A 63 1.11 -1.10 0.60
C LEU A 63 0.97 -2.57 0.19
N LYS A 64 1.21 -2.89 -1.09
CA LYS A 64 1.11 -4.28 -1.59
C LYS A 64 2.05 -4.59 -2.75
N GLY A 65 2.31 -5.88 -2.97
CA GLY A 65 3.10 -6.39 -4.10
C GLY A 65 4.62 -6.33 -3.91
N PHE A 66 5.11 -5.94 -2.74
CA PHE A 66 6.55 -5.85 -2.46
C PHE A 66 7.13 -7.22 -2.10
N LYS A 67 7.78 -7.89 -3.06
CA LYS A 67 8.55 -9.11 -2.82
C LYS A 67 9.95 -8.85 -2.27
N ASN A 68 10.54 -7.70 -2.60
CA ASN A 68 11.88 -7.32 -2.17
C ASN A 68 11.83 -6.40 -0.93
N PRO A 69 12.34 -6.84 0.25
CA PRO A 69 12.32 -6.04 1.47
C PRO A 69 13.07 -4.70 1.37
N LYS A 70 14.15 -4.63 0.57
CA LYS A 70 14.90 -3.38 0.35
C LYS A 70 14.05 -2.35 -0.40
N LYS A 71 13.26 -2.79 -1.39
CA LYS A 71 12.33 -1.91 -2.12
C LYS A 71 11.23 -1.41 -1.20
N LEU A 72 10.61 -2.31 -0.42
CA LEU A 72 9.60 -1.94 0.58
C LEU A 72 10.11 -0.89 1.56
N ARG A 73 11.30 -1.10 2.14
CA ARG A 73 11.91 -0.16 3.09
C ARG A 73 12.18 1.21 2.46
N ARG A 74 12.66 1.24 1.20
CA ARG A 74 12.86 2.50 0.45
C ARG A 74 11.52 3.20 0.20
N THR A 75 10.48 2.47 -0.17
CA THR A 75 9.12 3.02 -0.33
C THR A 75 8.62 3.62 0.98
N ILE A 76 8.72 2.91 2.10
CA ILE A 76 8.27 3.42 3.41
C ILE A 76 9.07 4.68 3.80
N LYS A 77 10.39 4.71 3.58
CA LYS A 77 11.22 5.89 3.85
C LYS A 77 10.74 7.11 3.07
N GLN A 78 10.39 6.94 1.80
CA GLN A 78 9.93 8.03 0.93
C GLN A 78 8.50 8.44 1.22
N TYR A 79 7.61 7.48 1.47
CA TYR A 79 6.23 7.73 1.90
C TYR A 79 6.17 8.58 3.18
N ARG A 80 7.09 8.37 4.12
CA ARG A 80 7.19 9.16 5.37
C ARG A 80 7.53 10.64 5.15
N LYS A 81 8.14 10.99 4.00
CA LYS A 81 8.46 12.38 3.67
C LYS A 81 7.23 13.18 3.23
N ILE A 82 6.27 12.51 2.59
CA ILE A 82 5.06 13.14 2.06
C ILE A 82 4.29 13.81 3.19
N SER A 83 3.82 15.03 2.96
CA SER A 83 3.03 15.80 3.91
C SER A 83 1.76 15.04 4.35
N PRO A 84 1.31 15.20 5.62
CA PRO A 84 0.11 14.52 6.12
C PRO A 84 -1.15 14.68 5.24
N PRO A 85 -1.48 15.88 4.70
CA PRO A 85 -2.67 16.05 3.85
C PRO A 85 -2.62 15.21 2.59
N VAL A 86 -1.45 15.11 1.94
CA VAL A 86 -1.29 14.30 0.72
C VAL A 86 -1.32 12.81 1.06
N ARG A 87 -0.73 12.38 2.18
CA ARG A 87 -0.80 10.98 2.62
C ARG A 87 -2.23 10.51 2.84
N ALA A 88 -3.08 11.37 3.41
CA ALA A 88 -4.46 11.04 3.75
C ALA A 88 -5.33 10.72 2.52
N VAL A 89 -4.94 11.20 1.33
CA VAL A 89 -5.65 10.95 0.07
C VAL A 89 -5.03 9.82 -0.77
N ILE A 90 -4.06 9.07 -0.23
CA ILE A 90 -3.50 7.87 -0.87
C ILE A 90 -4.23 6.65 -0.34
N ASN A 91 -4.92 5.92 -1.22
CA ASN A 91 -5.62 4.68 -0.84
C ASN A 91 -4.69 3.46 -0.88
N THR A 92 -3.85 3.35 -1.91
CA THR A 92 -2.93 2.21 -2.07
C THR A 92 -1.61 2.63 -2.67
N ILE A 93 -0.54 1.91 -2.31
CA ILE A 93 0.78 2.01 -2.94
C ILE A 93 1.19 0.60 -3.35
N SER A 94 1.19 0.34 -4.66
CA SER A 94 1.51 -0.98 -5.22
C SER A 94 2.88 -0.96 -5.89
N TYR A 95 3.73 -1.95 -5.61
CA TYR A 95 4.93 -2.17 -6.41
C TYR A 95 4.52 -2.64 -7.82
N SER A 96 4.99 -1.95 -8.86
CA SER A 96 4.51 -2.15 -10.23
C SER A 96 5.63 -1.94 -11.26
N PRO A 97 6.79 -2.61 -11.13
CA PRO A 97 7.96 -2.34 -11.96
C PRO A 97 7.69 -2.56 -13.45
N THR A 98 8.46 -1.87 -14.29
CA THR A 98 8.56 -2.14 -15.74
C THR A 98 10.00 -2.46 -16.11
N LYS A 99 10.21 -2.87 -17.37
CA LYS A 99 11.56 -3.01 -17.93
C LYS A 99 12.35 -1.71 -17.85
N SER A 100 11.71 -0.57 -18.16
CA SER A 100 12.34 0.76 -18.15
C SER A 100 12.46 1.38 -16.75
N ASN A 101 11.59 1.01 -15.82
CA ASN A 101 11.61 1.50 -14.45
C ASN A 101 11.40 0.37 -13.43
N PRO A 102 12.49 -0.26 -12.98
CA PRO A 102 12.47 -1.29 -11.94
C PRO A 102 12.08 -0.75 -10.55
N ASP A 103 12.02 0.57 -10.37
CA ASP A 103 11.63 1.24 -9.14
C ASP A 103 10.21 1.82 -9.22
N ARG A 104 9.41 1.45 -10.25
CA ARG A 104 8.07 1.99 -10.42
C ARG A 104 7.10 1.49 -9.32
N ILE A 105 6.35 2.43 -8.78
CA ILE A 105 5.18 2.21 -7.95
C ILE A 105 3.94 2.84 -8.59
N TYR A 106 2.79 2.27 -8.26
CA TYR A 106 1.48 2.72 -8.69
C TYR A 106 0.64 3.07 -7.46
N LEU A 107 0.16 4.30 -7.41
CA LEU A 107 -0.69 4.81 -6.35
C LEU A 107 -2.11 5.00 -6.86
N GLN A 108 -3.07 4.66 -6.00
CA GLN A 108 -4.48 4.99 -6.22
C GLN A 108 -4.87 6.06 -5.21
N MET A 109 -5.45 7.15 -5.71
CA MET A 109 -5.81 8.32 -4.92
C MET A 109 -7.30 8.32 -4.57
N SER A 110 -7.69 8.99 -3.49
CA SER A 110 -9.09 9.03 -3.02
C SER A 110 -10.03 9.81 -3.95
N ASP A 111 -9.50 10.73 -4.76
CA ASP A 111 -10.24 11.46 -5.81
C ASP A 111 -10.47 10.61 -7.09
N GLY A 112 -9.95 9.38 -7.14
CA GLY A 112 -10.07 8.48 -8.27
C GLY A 112 -8.98 8.64 -9.34
N ASN A 113 -8.03 9.55 -9.13
CA ASN A 113 -6.82 9.63 -9.95
C ASN A 113 -5.86 8.48 -9.67
N LYS A 114 -4.98 8.27 -10.63
CA LYS A 114 -3.96 7.22 -10.63
C LYS A 114 -2.61 7.87 -10.75
N VAL A 115 -1.62 7.43 -9.96
CA VAL A 115 -0.27 7.99 -10.04
C VAL A 115 0.75 6.90 -10.31
N TYR A 116 1.60 7.08 -11.32
CA TYR A 116 2.83 6.31 -11.48
C TYR A 116 4.01 7.14 -10.98
N ALA A 117 4.88 6.55 -10.17
CA ALA A 117 6.04 7.26 -9.64
C ALA A 117 7.23 6.32 -9.43
N SER A 118 8.41 6.90 -9.31
CA SER A 118 9.64 6.17 -8.98
C SER A 118 9.88 6.19 -7.47
N ILE A 119 10.23 5.03 -6.88
CA ILE A 119 10.54 4.92 -5.45
C ILE A 119 11.59 5.96 -5.01
N SER A 120 12.57 6.29 -5.85
CA SER A 120 13.65 7.23 -5.54
C SER A 120 13.18 8.66 -5.23
N SER A 121 12.08 9.12 -5.85
CA SER A 121 11.70 10.54 -5.85
C SER A 121 10.25 10.82 -5.44
N PHE A 122 9.39 9.81 -5.31
CA PHE A 122 7.96 10.08 -5.10
C PHE A 122 7.67 10.78 -3.76
N GLY A 123 8.49 10.59 -2.73
CA GLY A 123 8.31 11.28 -1.46
C GLY A 123 8.36 12.79 -1.62
N ASP A 124 9.29 13.28 -2.45
CA ASP A 124 9.48 14.71 -2.70
C ASP A 124 8.50 15.23 -3.78
N LYS A 125 8.15 14.38 -4.77
CA LYS A 125 7.24 14.77 -5.87
C LYS A 125 5.75 14.77 -5.49
N MET A 126 5.33 13.93 -4.54
CA MET A 126 3.91 13.81 -4.19
C MET A 126 3.36 15.06 -3.51
N ASP A 127 4.18 15.88 -2.86
CA ASP A 127 3.71 17.12 -2.24
C ASP A 127 3.21 18.16 -3.27
N TYR A 128 3.58 18.02 -4.56
CA TYR A 128 2.99 18.81 -5.65
C TYR A 128 1.62 18.31 -6.11
N TYR A 129 1.18 17.13 -5.65
CA TYR A 129 -0.06 16.50 -6.09
C TYR A 129 -1.30 17.40 -5.96
N PRO A 130 -1.53 18.13 -4.84
CA PRO A 130 -2.68 19.02 -4.73
C PRO A 130 -2.76 20.09 -5.82
N SER A 131 -1.62 20.63 -6.25
CA SER A 131 -1.56 21.62 -7.34
C SER A 131 -1.76 20.99 -8.72
N ILE A 132 -1.35 19.72 -8.88
CA ILE A 132 -1.60 18.97 -10.12
C ILE A 132 -3.09 18.63 -10.21
N SER A 133 -3.66 18.05 -9.15
CA SER A 133 -5.03 17.57 -9.15
C SER A 133 -6.05 18.69 -9.29
N SER A 134 -5.78 19.88 -8.75
CA SER A 134 -6.66 21.05 -8.93
C SER A 134 -6.81 21.51 -10.39
N LYS A 135 -5.86 21.14 -11.25
CA LYS A 135 -5.87 21.47 -12.69
C LYS A 135 -6.52 20.39 -13.56
N LEU A 136 -6.78 19.21 -13.00
CA LEU A 136 -7.39 18.10 -13.74
C LEU A 136 -8.90 18.30 -13.85
N LYS A 137 -9.42 18.31 -15.08
CA LYS A 137 -10.86 18.44 -15.35
C LYS A 137 -11.62 17.11 -15.26
N VAL A 138 -10.90 16.00 -15.35
CA VAL A 138 -11.44 14.64 -15.33
C VAL A 138 -10.49 13.72 -14.57
N LYS A 139 -10.96 12.54 -14.16
CA LYS A 139 -10.10 11.53 -13.56
C LYS A 139 -8.97 11.15 -14.52
N SER A 140 -7.73 11.26 -14.06
CA SER A 140 -6.54 11.14 -14.88
C SER A 140 -5.50 10.22 -14.26
N VAL A 141 -4.61 9.74 -15.12
CA VAL A 141 -3.31 9.24 -14.70
C VAL A 141 -2.35 10.42 -14.63
N VAL A 142 -1.62 10.52 -13.53
CA VAL A 142 -0.48 11.42 -13.34
C VAL A 142 0.78 10.57 -13.34
N ASN A 143 1.74 10.88 -14.20
CA ASN A 143 3.03 10.23 -14.20
C ASN A 143 4.08 11.17 -13.58
N LEU A 144 4.74 10.69 -12.53
CA LEU A 144 5.79 11.34 -11.74
C LEU A 144 7.12 10.55 -11.77
N GLU A 145 7.27 9.58 -12.67
CA GLU A 145 8.43 8.68 -12.72
C GLU A 145 9.74 9.44 -13.02
N VAL A 146 9.71 10.33 -14.02
CA VAL A 146 10.87 11.16 -14.45
C VAL A 146 10.48 12.65 -14.37
N GLY A 147 9.51 13.07 -15.17
CA GLY A 147 8.88 14.40 -15.11
C GLY A 147 7.47 14.34 -14.53
N ALA A 148 6.70 15.42 -14.66
CA ALA A 148 5.29 15.48 -14.29
C ALA A 148 4.42 15.74 -15.52
N TYR A 149 3.57 14.77 -15.88
CA TYR A 149 2.55 14.93 -16.92
C TYR A 149 1.30 14.12 -16.56
N SER A 150 0.16 14.45 -17.18
CA SER A 150 -1.10 13.79 -16.88
C SER A 150 -1.95 13.57 -18.12
N TYR A 151 -2.72 12.48 -18.14
CA TYR A 151 -3.66 12.15 -19.23
C TYR A 151 -4.96 11.54 -18.68
N PRO A 152 -6.12 11.77 -19.32
CA PRO A 152 -7.40 11.19 -18.89
C PRO A 152 -7.37 9.67 -18.80
N ILE A 153 -8.08 9.10 -17.82
CA ILE A 153 -8.33 7.65 -17.78
C ILE A 153 -9.38 7.35 -18.86
N THR A 154 -8.95 7.04 -20.08
CA THR A 154 -9.85 6.49 -21.09
C THR A 154 -10.18 5.04 -20.72
N LYS A 155 -11.43 4.61 -20.91
CA LYS A 155 -11.90 3.24 -20.58
C LYS A 155 -11.23 2.12 -21.41
N LYS A 156 -10.18 2.40 -22.19
CA LYS A 156 -9.55 1.48 -23.14
C LYS A 156 -8.08 1.27 -22.83
N GLN A 157 -7.78 0.66 -21.68
CA GLN A 157 -6.45 0.13 -21.40
C GLN A 157 -6.54 -1.19 -20.63
N SER A 158 -7.22 -2.14 -21.27
CA SER A 158 -7.02 -3.59 -21.06
C SER A 158 -6.36 -4.12 -22.32
N ALA A 159 -5.09 -4.52 -22.20
CA ALA A 159 -4.28 -5.35 -23.11
C ALA A 159 -4.39 -5.12 -24.63
N THR A 160 -3.28 -4.69 -25.25
CA THR A 160 -2.98 -5.09 -26.63
C THR A 160 -1.49 -5.42 -26.69
N ASN A 161 -1.18 -6.71 -26.52
CA ASN A 161 0.02 -7.29 -27.10
C ASN A 161 -0.37 -7.66 -28.54
N THR A 162 0.04 -6.86 -29.53
CA THR A 162 0.04 -7.34 -30.92
C THR A 162 1.40 -7.96 -31.18
N THR A 163 1.43 -9.28 -31.15
CA THR A 163 2.54 -10.06 -31.72
C THR A 163 2.44 -9.93 -33.23
N THR A 164 3.39 -9.23 -33.85
CA THR A 164 3.61 -9.31 -35.29
C THR A 164 4.33 -10.63 -35.55
N THR A 165 3.61 -11.64 -36.01
CA THR A 165 4.22 -12.82 -36.64
C THR A 165 4.21 -12.58 -38.14
N HIS A 166 5.40 -12.40 -38.70
CA HIS A 166 5.63 -12.36 -40.14
C HIS A 166 5.42 -13.77 -40.72
N ALA A 167 4.59 -13.87 -41.75
CA ALA A 167 4.48 -15.04 -42.61
C ALA A 167 5.62 -15.04 -43.63
N HIS A 168 6.30 -16.18 -43.76
CA HIS A 168 6.98 -16.64 -44.96
C HIS A 168 6.64 -18.12 -45.13
#